data_AF-A0A7R9M4S0-F1
#
_entry.id   AF-A0A7R9M4S0-F1
#
_cell.length_a   1.000
_cell.length_b   1.000
_cell.length_c   1.000
_cell.angle_alpha   90.00
_cell.angle_beta   90.00
_cell.angle_gamma   90.00
#
_symmetry.space_group_name_H-M   'P 1'
#
loop_
_entity.id
_entity.type
_entity.pdbx_description
1 polymer ?
#
loop_
_entity_poly.entity_id
_entity_poly.type
_entity_poly.pdbx_seq_one_letter_code
_entity_poly.pdbx_strand_id
1 'polypeptide(L)'
;MATYMRKFPICNKIPETLKLNIKFIHVFNEYNPNTQIYNGYNALIITNDDKVYGLGDNFWGSLGLGHNKSIQSPQLIPELCHQVNQVFSFGDNFYGQLGRDIVKDDYFMKPENMTFFNDLDITDISCGFAHTLALTANGHVIIWVMRYTQTY
;
A
#
# COMPACT_ATOMS: atom_id res chain seq x y z
N MET A 1 19.83 2.97 -2.71
CA MET A 1 18.81 3.93 -2.23
C MET A 1 18.90 5.31 -2.87
N ALA A 2 20.03 6.04 -2.77
CA ALA A 2 20.15 7.42 -3.27
C ALA A 2 19.92 7.62 -4.78
N THR A 3 20.21 6.62 -5.62
CA THR A 3 19.95 6.67 -7.08
C THR A 3 18.46 6.45 -7.39
N TYR A 4 17.78 5.56 -6.65
CA TYR A 4 16.34 5.30 -6.79
C TYR A 4 15.51 6.54 -6.43
N MET A 5 15.82 7.17 -5.29
CA MET A 5 15.09 8.36 -4.83
C MET A 5 15.15 9.52 -5.83
N ARG A 6 16.26 9.69 -6.56
CA ARG A 6 16.40 10.74 -7.59
C ARG A 6 15.49 10.55 -8.81
N LYS A 7 14.98 9.34 -9.04
CA LYS A 7 14.06 9.05 -10.16
C LYS A 7 12.67 9.64 -9.92
N PHE A 8 12.25 9.80 -8.66
CA PHE A 8 10.87 10.11 -8.32
C PHE A 8 10.74 11.49 -7.66
N PRO A 9 10.04 12.46 -8.27
CA PRO A 9 9.89 13.80 -7.72
C PRO A 9 9.29 13.85 -6.32
N ILE A 10 8.44 12.87 -5.94
CA ILE A 10 7.88 12.77 -4.59
C ILE A 10 8.97 12.63 -3.50
N CYS A 11 10.10 11.99 -3.82
CA CYS A 11 11.20 11.83 -2.87
C CYS A 11 11.85 13.16 -2.48
N ASN A 12 11.68 14.22 -3.27
CA ASN A 12 12.15 15.56 -2.94
C ASN A 12 11.38 16.17 -1.77
N LYS A 13 10.16 15.69 -1.49
CA LYS A 13 9.33 16.15 -0.36
C LYS A 13 9.69 15.46 0.96
N ILE A 14 10.59 14.48 0.94
CA ILE A 14 11.02 13.77 2.14
C ILE A 14 12.08 14.62 2.87
N PRO A 15 11.92 14.92 4.18
CA PRO A 15 12.93 15.63 4.94
C PRO A 15 14.27 14.88 4.97
N GLU A 16 15.40 15.60 4.92
CA GLU A 16 16.74 15.00 4.97
C GLU A 16 16.97 14.14 6.22
N THR A 17 16.43 14.57 7.36
CA THR A 17 16.47 13.80 8.61
C THR A 17 15.83 12.43 8.47
N LEU A 18 14.72 12.32 7.74
CA LEU A 18 14.07 11.05 7.46
C LEU A 18 14.85 10.25 6.43
N LYS A 19 15.38 10.89 5.36
CA LYS A 19 16.18 10.25 4.31
C LYS A 19 17.37 9.46 4.85
N LEU A 20 18.04 9.99 5.88
CA LEU A 20 19.16 9.34 6.54
C LEU A 20 18.78 8.03 7.27
N ASN A 21 17.49 7.84 7.58
CA ASN A 21 16.98 6.70 8.31
C ASN A 21 16.10 5.76 7.45
N ILE A 22 16.02 5.94 6.13
CA ILE A 22 15.18 5.08 5.29
C ILE A 22 15.84 3.72 5.06
N LYS A 23 15.13 2.65 5.42
CA LYS A 23 15.45 1.25 5.10
C LYS A 23 14.93 0.88 3.70
N PHE A 24 13.68 1.24 3.41
CA PHE A 24 13.04 0.95 2.12
C PHE A 24 12.02 2.04 1.74
N ILE A 25 11.82 2.23 0.44
CA ILE A 25 10.79 3.12 -0.10
C ILE A 25 10.12 2.45 -1.29
N HIS A 26 8.81 2.37 -1.26
CA HIS A 26 7.99 1.96 -2.38
C HIS A 26 7.29 3.18 -2.95
N VAL A 27 7.52 3.47 -4.22
CA VAL A 27 6.78 4.52 -4.95
C VAL A 27 5.78 3.80 -5.84
N PHE A 28 4.53 4.22 -5.80
CA PHE A 28 3.44 3.58 -6.53
C PHE A 28 2.51 4.63 -7.13
N ASN A 29 1.55 4.17 -7.94
CA ASN A 29 0.59 5.02 -8.65
C ASN A 29 1.27 6.05 -9.58
N GLU A 30 2.44 5.68 -10.12
CA GLU A 30 3.18 6.51 -11.06
C GLU A 30 2.33 6.87 -12.29
N TYR A 31 2.53 8.09 -12.81
CA TYR A 31 1.92 8.50 -14.07
C TYR A 31 2.35 7.55 -15.19
N ASN A 32 1.37 6.94 -15.85
CA ASN A 32 1.62 6.11 -17.03
C ASN A 32 1.32 6.94 -18.29
N PRO A 33 2.34 7.33 -19.08
CA PRO A 33 2.15 8.17 -20.26
C PRO A 33 1.33 7.47 -21.35
N ASN A 34 1.29 6.14 -21.36
CA ASN A 34 0.54 5.37 -22.35
C ASN A 34 -0.96 5.35 -22.05
N THR A 35 -1.35 5.45 -20.78
CA THR A 35 -2.76 5.44 -20.37
C THR A 35 -3.31 6.84 -20.04
N GLN A 36 -2.43 7.85 -19.91
CA GLN A 36 -2.76 9.21 -19.48
C GLN A 36 -3.49 9.28 -18.12
N ILE A 37 -3.45 8.21 -17.33
CA ILE A 37 -4.07 8.18 -16.00
C ILE A 37 -3.12 8.87 -15.02
N TYR A 38 -3.60 9.95 -14.41
CA TYR A 38 -2.92 10.67 -13.34
C TYR A 38 -3.30 10.05 -12.00
N ASN A 39 -2.47 9.15 -11.49
CA ASN A 39 -2.68 8.58 -10.15
C ASN A 39 -1.87 9.28 -9.03
N GLY A 40 -1.02 10.23 -9.40
CA GLY A 40 -0.13 10.93 -8.48
C GLY A 40 0.97 10.01 -7.92
N TYR A 41 2.19 10.54 -7.77
CA TYR A 41 3.21 9.75 -7.06
C TYR A 41 2.78 9.59 -5.61
N ASN A 42 2.76 8.35 -5.14
CA ASN A 42 2.54 7.99 -3.75
C ASN A 42 3.75 7.23 -3.24
N ALA A 43 4.09 7.38 -1.96
CA ALA A 43 5.21 6.68 -1.37
C ALA A 43 4.84 6.09 -0.01
N LEU A 44 5.23 4.82 0.18
CA LEU A 44 5.36 4.20 1.50
C LEU A 44 6.86 4.14 1.83
N ILE A 45 7.22 4.62 3.02
CA ILE A 45 8.60 4.74 3.49
C ILE A 45 8.73 3.91 4.75
N ILE A 46 9.69 2.99 4.78
CA ILE A 46 10.04 2.19 5.95
C ILE A 46 11.40 2.65 6.44
N THR A 47 11.52 2.96 7.72
CA THR A 47 12.78 3.38 8.34
C THR A 47 13.53 2.22 9.01
N ASN A 48 14.80 2.44 9.40
CA ASN A 48 15.61 1.41 10.06
C ASN A 48 15.10 1.03 11.46
N ASP A 49 14.31 1.90 12.09
CA ASP A 49 13.58 1.64 13.33
C ASP A 49 12.17 1.06 13.06
N ASP A 50 11.94 0.46 11.89
CA ASP A 50 10.71 -0.20 11.46
C ASP A 50 9.43 0.64 11.60
N LYS A 51 9.56 1.98 11.49
CA LYS A 51 8.42 2.88 11.34
C LYS A 51 8.02 3.00 9.89
N VAL A 52 6.73 3.13 9.65
CA VAL A 52 6.15 3.25 8.31
C VAL A 52 5.50 4.61 8.14
N TYR A 53 5.78 5.28 7.03
CA TYR A 53 5.24 6.59 6.69
C TYR A 53 4.58 6.57 5.32
N GLY A 54 3.44 7.25 5.20
CA GLY A 54 2.80 7.58 3.93
C GLY A 54 3.18 8.98 3.45
N LEU A 55 3.20 9.19 2.14
CA LEU A 55 3.40 10.50 1.49
C LEU A 55 2.69 10.51 0.13
N GLY A 56 2.06 11.63 -0.21
CA GLY A 56 1.47 11.84 -1.54
C GLY A 56 -0.04 12.02 -1.53
N ASP A 57 -0.65 11.57 -2.62
CA ASP A 57 -2.09 11.59 -2.83
C ASP A 57 -2.81 10.48 -2.05
N ASN A 58 -4.00 10.81 -1.56
CA ASN A 58 -4.70 9.92 -0.63
C ASN A 58 -6.21 9.90 -0.87
N PHE A 59 -6.66 10.24 -2.08
CA PHE A 59 -8.09 10.40 -2.40
C PHE A 59 -8.95 9.17 -2.06
N TRP A 60 -8.37 7.97 -2.14
CA TRP A 60 -9.04 6.70 -1.84
C TRP A 60 -8.56 6.05 -0.54
N GLY A 61 -7.89 6.81 0.34
CA GLY A 61 -7.29 6.25 1.56
C GLY A 61 -6.09 5.33 1.29
N SER A 62 -5.49 5.41 0.10
CA SER A 62 -4.39 4.56 -0.37
C SER A 62 -3.08 4.71 0.40
N LEU A 63 -2.99 5.65 1.34
CA LEU A 63 -1.86 5.77 2.27
C LEU A 63 -2.11 5.14 3.64
N GLY A 64 -3.34 4.72 3.96
CA GLY A 64 -3.61 4.09 5.26
C GLY A 64 -3.61 5.07 6.46
N LEU A 65 -3.84 6.36 6.24
CA LEU A 65 -3.75 7.39 7.29
C LEU A 65 -5.03 7.59 8.11
N GLY A 66 -6.09 6.82 7.83
CA GLY A 66 -7.42 6.98 8.43
C GLY A 66 -8.21 8.18 7.91
N HIS A 67 -7.77 8.79 6.82
CA HIS A 67 -8.44 9.87 6.12
C HIS A 67 -8.09 9.84 4.63
N ASN A 68 -8.73 10.69 3.81
CA ASN A 68 -8.51 10.76 2.36
C ASN A 68 -7.88 12.07 1.85
N LYS A 69 -7.33 12.89 2.76
CA LYS A 69 -6.63 14.12 2.40
C LYS A 69 -5.21 13.82 1.92
N SER A 70 -4.81 14.33 0.76
CA SER A 70 -3.43 14.29 0.28
C SER A 70 -2.49 15.04 1.23
N ILE A 71 -1.28 14.53 1.39
CA ILE A 71 -0.27 15.06 2.31
C ILE A 71 1.02 15.41 1.57
N GLN A 72 1.65 16.50 1.97
CA GLN A 72 2.87 17.02 1.34
C GLN A 72 4.15 16.70 2.12
N SER A 73 4.01 16.16 3.33
CA SER A 73 5.11 15.74 4.19
C SER A 73 4.81 14.34 4.74
N PRO A 74 5.83 13.47 4.93
CA PRO A 74 5.61 12.12 5.44
C PRO A 74 4.86 12.10 6.76
N GLN A 75 3.82 11.27 6.86
CA GLN A 75 3.07 11.05 8.09
C GLN A 75 3.18 9.60 8.53
N LEU A 76 3.36 9.38 9.82
CA LEU A 76 3.46 8.05 10.42
C LEU A 76 2.14 7.29 10.24
N ILE A 77 2.23 5.99 9.95
CA ILE A 77 1.12 5.05 9.93
C ILE A 77 1.34 4.07 11.10
N PRO A 78 0.85 4.39 12.31
CA PRO A 78 1.17 3.63 13.53
C PRO A 78 0.83 2.14 13.42
N GLU A 79 -0.27 1.81 12.74
CA GLU A 79 -0.78 0.44 12.57
C GLU A 79 0.20 -0.46 11.82
N LEU A 80 1.11 0.09 11.02
CA LEU A 80 2.10 -0.67 10.24
C LEU A 80 3.49 -0.71 10.90
N CYS A 81 3.72 0.08 11.94
CA CYS A 81 5.02 0.12 12.61
C CYS A 81 5.32 -1.20 13.31
N HIS A 82 6.55 -1.69 13.13
CA HIS A 82 7.07 -2.92 13.74
C HIS A 82 6.30 -4.21 13.37
N GLN A 83 5.49 -4.18 12.31
CA GLN A 83 4.72 -5.34 11.85
C GLN A 83 5.51 -6.19 10.85
N VAL A 84 6.46 -6.98 11.35
CA VAL A 84 7.30 -7.85 10.51
C VAL A 84 6.50 -9.09 10.09
N ASN A 85 6.60 -9.47 8.81
CA ASN A 85 5.94 -10.65 8.21
C ASN A 85 4.41 -10.69 8.39
N GLN A 86 3.76 -9.53 8.49
CA GLN A 86 2.31 -9.44 8.52
C GLN A 86 1.80 -8.77 7.26
N VAL A 87 0.65 -9.25 6.77
CA VAL A 87 -0.03 -8.70 5.60
C VAL A 87 -1.14 -7.76 6.06
N PHE A 88 -1.12 -6.54 5.55
CA PHE A 88 -2.16 -5.54 5.77
C PHE A 88 -2.76 -5.13 4.43
N SER A 89 -4.04 -4.78 4.44
CA SER A 89 -4.73 -4.17 3.29
C SER A 89 -5.39 -2.84 3.70
N PHE A 90 -5.51 -1.91 2.76
CA PHE A 90 -6.17 -0.61 2.92
C PHE A 90 -6.33 0.07 1.54
N GLY A 91 -7.20 1.07 1.47
CA GLY A 91 -7.49 1.86 0.28
C GLY A 91 -8.84 1.51 -0.37
N ASP A 92 -8.86 1.50 -1.70
CA ASP A 92 -10.02 1.15 -2.50
C ASP A 92 -10.32 -0.36 -2.46
N ASN A 93 -11.59 -0.71 -2.28
CA ASN A 93 -12.06 -2.09 -2.29
C ASN A 93 -13.23 -2.31 -3.26
N PHE A 94 -13.39 -1.46 -4.28
CA PHE A 94 -14.53 -1.53 -5.19
C PHE A 94 -14.68 -2.91 -5.86
N TYR A 95 -13.57 -3.60 -6.10
CA TYR A 95 -13.52 -4.95 -6.69
C TYR A 95 -13.11 -6.03 -5.68
N GLY A 96 -13.24 -5.80 -4.37
CA GLY A 96 -12.85 -6.78 -3.35
C GLY A 96 -11.33 -7.06 -3.28
N GLN A 97 -10.50 -6.23 -3.90
CA GLN A 97 -9.05 -6.41 -4.00
C GLN A 97 -8.31 -6.29 -2.66
N LEU A 98 -8.97 -5.84 -1.60
CA LEU A 98 -8.44 -5.86 -0.23
C LEU A 98 -8.72 -7.17 0.51
N GLY A 99 -9.51 -8.08 -0.08
CA GLY A 99 -9.89 -9.35 0.52
C GLY A 99 -10.96 -9.22 1.61
N ARG A 100 -11.83 -8.21 1.49
CA ARG A 100 -12.90 -7.88 2.45
C ARG A 100 -14.23 -7.78 1.74
N ASP A 101 -15.32 -7.85 2.51
CA ASP A 101 -16.66 -7.58 2.01
C ASP A 101 -16.73 -6.19 1.37
N ILE A 102 -17.44 -6.11 0.25
CA ILE A 102 -17.61 -4.87 -0.49
C ILE A 102 -18.77 -4.12 0.13
N VAL A 103 -18.45 -3.04 0.84
CA VAL A 103 -19.43 -2.08 1.34
C VAL A 103 -19.48 -0.91 0.36
N LYS A 104 -20.68 -0.59 -0.13
CA LYS A 104 -20.85 0.49 -1.11
C LYS A 104 -20.38 1.82 -0.53
N ASP A 105 -19.62 2.56 -1.33
CA ASP A 105 -19.07 3.90 -1.00
C ASP A 105 -18.10 3.91 0.21
N ASP A 106 -17.57 2.75 0.60
CA ASP A 106 -16.61 2.63 1.70
C ASP A 106 -15.16 2.59 1.20
N TYR A 107 -14.29 3.34 1.86
CA TYR A 107 -12.85 3.29 1.65
C TYR A 107 -12.21 2.82 2.94
N PHE A 108 -11.40 1.76 2.86
CA PHE A 108 -10.72 1.22 4.03
C PHE A 108 -9.46 2.04 4.30
N MET A 109 -9.64 3.25 4.84
CA MET A 109 -8.56 4.24 4.96
C MET A 109 -7.55 3.91 6.04
N LYS A 110 -7.78 2.86 6.85
CA LYS A 110 -6.84 2.36 7.85
C LYS A 110 -6.34 0.96 7.47
N PRO A 111 -5.04 0.66 7.67
CA PRO A 111 -4.53 -0.68 7.57
C PRO A 111 -5.26 -1.60 8.53
N GLU A 112 -5.68 -2.76 8.03
CA GLU A 112 -6.10 -3.85 8.91
C GLU A 112 -5.32 -5.11 8.53
N ASN A 113 -4.95 -5.86 9.57
CA ASN A 113 -4.25 -7.12 9.42
C ASN A 113 -5.17 -8.13 8.74
N MET A 114 -4.66 -8.75 7.68
CA MET A 114 -5.30 -9.88 7.01
C MET A 114 -4.91 -11.18 7.72
N THR A 115 -5.66 -11.52 8.77
CA THR A 115 -5.32 -12.60 9.71
C THR A 115 -5.14 -13.97 9.05
N PHE A 116 -5.78 -14.19 7.90
CA PHE A 116 -5.58 -15.38 7.05
C PHE A 116 -4.11 -15.64 6.71
N PHE A 117 -3.29 -14.60 6.57
CA PHE A 117 -1.87 -14.71 6.21
C PHE A 117 -0.92 -14.81 7.41
N ASN A 118 -1.40 -14.70 8.66
CA ASN A 118 -0.52 -14.64 9.84
C ASN A 118 0.31 -15.93 10.05
N ASP A 119 -0.20 -17.08 9.59
CA ASP A 119 0.48 -18.38 9.68
C ASP A 119 1.14 -18.79 8.36
N LEU A 120 1.24 -17.86 7.39
CA LEU A 120 1.82 -18.09 6.08
C LEU A 120 3.08 -17.26 5.89
N ASP A 121 4.16 -17.91 5.45
CA ASP A 121 5.38 -17.21 5.06
C ASP A 121 5.18 -16.59 3.68
N ILE A 122 4.69 -15.34 3.65
CA ILE A 122 4.50 -14.58 2.41
C ILE A 122 5.82 -13.94 1.98
N THR A 123 6.25 -14.24 0.75
CA THR A 123 7.52 -13.75 0.20
C THR A 123 7.35 -12.61 -0.79
N ASP A 124 6.18 -12.50 -1.44
CA ASP A 124 5.90 -11.41 -2.37
C ASP A 124 4.40 -11.15 -2.49
N ILE A 125 4.03 -9.91 -2.82
CA ILE A 125 2.66 -9.48 -3.07
C ILE A 125 2.64 -8.56 -4.29
N SER A 126 1.68 -8.77 -5.19
CA SER A 126 1.44 -7.89 -6.34
C SER A 126 -0.02 -7.46 -6.38
N CYS A 127 -0.23 -6.14 -6.49
CA CYS A 127 -1.55 -5.53 -6.58
C CYS A 127 -1.79 -5.06 -8.03
N GLY A 128 -2.78 -5.65 -8.68
CA GLY A 128 -3.31 -5.19 -9.96
C GLY A 128 -4.43 -4.17 -9.77
N PHE A 129 -5.09 -3.79 -10.87
CA PHE A 129 -6.20 -2.83 -10.83
C PHE A 129 -7.41 -3.32 -10.00
N ALA A 130 -7.73 -4.61 -10.09
CA ALA A 130 -8.92 -5.22 -9.48
C ALA A 130 -8.64 -6.58 -8.81
N HIS A 131 -7.36 -6.93 -8.63
CA HIS A 131 -6.95 -8.21 -8.08
C HIS A 131 -5.65 -8.08 -7.31
N THR A 132 -5.44 -8.98 -6.35
CA THR A 132 -4.19 -9.06 -5.60
C THR A 132 -3.73 -10.50 -5.53
N LEU A 133 -2.41 -10.70 -5.63
CA LEU A 133 -1.74 -11.99 -5.55
C LEU A 133 -0.72 -11.97 -4.42
N ALA A 134 -0.60 -13.08 -3.71
CA ALA A 134 0.48 -13.32 -2.77
C ALA A 134 1.19 -14.64 -3.09
N LEU A 135 2.51 -14.63 -3.04
CA LEU A 135 3.38 -15.80 -3.17
C LEU A 135 3.87 -16.22 -1.79
N THR A 136 3.70 -17.50 -1.46
CA THR A 136 4.23 -18.08 -0.22
C THR A 136 5.63 -18.67 -0.45
N ALA A 137 6.40 -18.85 0.63
CA ALA A 137 7.75 -19.43 0.58
C ALA A 137 7.78 -20.88 0.06
N ASN A 138 6.67 -21.61 0.16
CA ASN A 138 6.52 -22.96 -0.40
C ASN A 138 6.02 -22.97 -1.87
N GLY A 139 5.91 -21.80 -2.51
CA GLY A 139 5.58 -21.68 -3.92
C GLY A 139 4.10 -21.69 -4.26
N HIS A 140 3.20 -21.58 -3.28
CA HIS A 140 1.78 -21.42 -3.54
C HIS A 140 1.44 -19.97 -3.89
N VAL A 141 0.50 -19.81 -4.83
CA VAL A 141 -0.02 -18.50 -5.22
C VAL A 141 -1.46 -18.39 -4.73
N ILE A 142 -1.73 -17.35 -3.94
CA ILE A 142 -3.04 -17.04 -3.39
C ILE A 142 -3.55 -15.79 -4.10
N ILE A 143 -4.79 -15.83 -4.59
CA ILE A 143 -5.39 -14.74 -5.36
C ILE A 143 -6.73 -14.37 -4.73
N TRP A 144 -6.99 -13.07 -4.57
CA TRP A 144 -8.29 -12.59 -4.15
C TRP A 144 -8.78 -11.42 -5.01
N VAL A 145 -10.09 -11.46 -5.24
CA VAL A 145 -10.91 -10.57 -6.08
C VAL A 145 -12.34 -10.59 -5.55
N MET A 146 -13.21 -9.76 -6.14
CA MET A 146 -14.64 -9.77 -5.92
C MET A 146 -15.21 -11.19 -6.05
N ARG A 147 -15.88 -11.67 -4.99
CA ARG A 147 -16.76 -12.83 -5.10
C ARG A 147 -18.15 -12.35 -5.50
N TYR A 148 -18.60 -12.70 -6.70
CA TYR A 148 -20.03 -12.66 -7.00
C TYR A 148 -20.68 -13.79 -6.20
N THR A 149 -21.25 -13.48 -5.04
CA THR A 149 -22.28 -14.35 -4.47
C THR A 149 -23.51 -14.17 -5.35
N GLN A 150 -23.73 -15.09 -6.30
CA GLN A 150 -25.06 -15.25 -6.89
C GLN A 150 -25.98 -15.76 -5.77
N THR A 151 -26.80 -14.88 -5.21
CA THR A 151 -28.05 -15.31 -4.57
C THR A 151 -29.00 -15.72 -5.69
N TYR A 152 -29.15 -17.03 -5.87
CA TYR A 152 -30.28 -17.63 -6.59
C TYR A 152 -31.53 -17.59 -5.71
#